data_AF-A0A3M1G998-F1
#
_entry.id   AF-A0A3M1G998-F1
#
_cell.length_a   1.000
_cell.length_b   1.000
_cell.length_c   1.000
_cell.angle_alpha   90.00
_cell.angle_beta   90.00
_cell.angle_gamma   90.00
#
_symmetry.space_group_name_H-M   'P 1'
#
loop_
_entity.id
_entity.type
_entity.pdbx_description
1 polymer ?
#
loop_
_entity_poly.entity_id
_entity_poly.type
_entity_poly.pdbx_seq_one_letter_code
_entity_poly.pdbx_strand_id
1 'polypeptide(L)'
;MRKRLIKYLALLFAVFAVGGTAALVVMAKVTSDLSGVINLHRVETLRQDLIINLNTVQNNLFTVGTEFGPEIDVIVNNVLTLDRSLKRCEGCHHSEEMVKRFHNIRSLLDKYEDSLSAFITITAGPERVKLLQEVAAEIGQSLLEQIREMTLIAHKKLEERTEQAIKTVNILKIFLVSVLFGSMCVGFVIALRLTDMIVSPL
;
A
#
# COMPACT_ATOMS: atom_id res chain seq x y z
N MET A 1 55.63 -1.91 -23.43
CA MET A 1 54.94 -2.80 -22.45
C MET A 1 54.06 -2.01 -21.47
N ARG A 2 54.59 -1.04 -20.69
CA ARG A 2 53.81 -0.20 -19.74
C ARG A 2 52.54 0.45 -20.32
N LYS A 3 52.62 1.10 -21.50
CA LYS A 3 51.46 1.75 -22.15
C LYS A 3 50.33 0.77 -22.55
N ARG A 4 50.63 -0.52 -22.77
CA ARG A 4 49.60 -1.54 -23.08
C ARG A 4 48.97 -2.09 -21.80
N LEU A 5 49.78 -2.35 -20.76
CA LEU A 5 49.29 -2.76 -19.43
C LEU A 5 48.31 -1.73 -18.84
N ILE A 6 48.64 -0.44 -18.93
CA ILE A 6 47.77 0.64 -18.47
C ILE A 6 46.42 0.63 -19.20
N LYS A 7 46.41 0.34 -20.52
CA LYS A 7 45.15 0.26 -21.30
C LYS A 7 44.26 -0.91 -20.85
N TYR A 8 44.83 -2.09 -20.62
CA TYR A 8 44.06 -3.25 -20.16
C TYR A 8 43.54 -3.08 -18.73
N LEU A 9 44.35 -2.49 -17.84
CA LEU A 9 43.92 -2.19 -16.48
C LEU A 9 42.82 -1.11 -16.45
N ALA A 10 42.94 -0.07 -17.29
CA ALA A 10 41.91 0.95 -17.44
C ALA A 10 40.61 0.36 -18.01
N LEU A 11 40.71 -0.56 -18.99
CA LEU A 11 39.55 -1.28 -19.54
C LEU A 11 38.86 -2.12 -18.46
N LEU A 12 39.62 -2.88 -17.66
CA LEU A 12 39.09 -3.68 -16.56
C LEU A 12 38.35 -2.78 -15.56
N PHE A 13 38.97 -1.68 -15.15
CA PHE A 13 38.36 -0.72 -14.23
C PHE A 13 37.08 -0.11 -14.80
N ALA A 14 37.06 0.23 -16.10
CA ALA A 14 35.87 0.75 -16.77
C ALA A 14 34.72 -0.27 -16.76
N VAL A 15 34.99 -1.55 -17.05
CA VAL A 15 33.99 -2.62 -17.00
C VAL A 15 33.42 -2.78 -15.60
N PHE A 16 34.26 -2.78 -14.57
CA PHE A 16 33.81 -2.83 -13.18
C PHE A 16 33.01 -1.59 -12.78
N ALA A 17 33.42 -0.39 -13.19
CA ALA A 17 32.70 0.84 -12.90
C ALA A 17 31.29 0.84 -13.54
N VAL A 18 31.16 0.35 -14.78
CA VAL A 18 29.86 0.21 -15.45
C VAL A 18 28.99 -0.82 -14.73
N GLY A 19 29.54 -1.99 -14.38
CA GLY A 19 28.81 -3.02 -13.64
C GLY A 19 28.31 -2.53 -12.27
N GLY A 20 29.17 -1.82 -11.53
CA GLY A 20 28.84 -1.23 -10.24
C GLY A 20 27.76 -0.15 -10.36
N THR A 21 27.86 0.73 -11.35
CA THR A 21 26.84 1.76 -11.61
C THR A 21 25.49 1.13 -11.99
N ALA A 22 25.49 0.11 -12.84
CA ALA A 22 24.28 -0.62 -13.20
C ALA A 22 23.63 -1.29 -11.98
N ALA A 23 24.43 -1.89 -11.09
CA ALA A 23 23.94 -2.48 -9.84
C ALA A 23 23.26 -1.45 -8.93
N LEU A 24 23.87 -0.27 -8.76
CA LEU A 24 23.30 0.82 -7.97
C LEU A 24 21.97 1.31 -8.54
N VAL A 25 21.88 1.49 -9.86
CA VAL A 25 20.64 1.91 -10.54
C VAL A 25 19.54 0.84 -10.37
N VAL A 26 19.88 -0.43 -10.55
CA VAL A 26 18.94 -1.55 -10.33
C VAL A 26 18.44 -1.57 -8.89
N MET A 27 19.34 -1.46 -7.91
CA MET A 27 18.96 -1.44 -6.49
C MET A 27 18.03 -0.26 -6.18
N ALA A 28 18.37 0.95 -6.64
CA ALA A 28 17.53 2.13 -6.44
C ALA A 28 16.12 1.93 -7.05
N LYS A 29 16.04 1.32 -8.24
CA LYS A 29 14.77 1.04 -8.89
C LYS A 29 13.93 0.02 -8.13
N VAL A 30 14.54 -1.09 -7.71
CA VAL A 30 13.87 -2.13 -6.91
C VAL A 30 13.38 -1.56 -5.58
N THR A 31 14.20 -0.78 -4.87
CA THR A 31 13.81 -0.14 -3.60
C THR A 31 12.64 0.83 -3.80
N SER A 32 12.65 1.64 -4.85
CA SER A 32 11.56 2.56 -5.16
C SER A 32 10.26 1.84 -5.47
N ASP A 33 10.30 0.79 -6.30
CA ASP A 33 9.11 0.04 -6.69
C ASP A 33 8.53 -0.71 -5.49
N LEU A 34 9.38 -1.32 -4.65
CA LEU A 34 8.95 -2.02 -3.44
C LEU A 34 8.41 -1.07 -2.37
N SER A 35 9.02 0.11 -2.20
CA SER A 35 8.50 1.15 -1.30
C SER A 35 7.11 1.63 -1.72
N GLY A 36 6.86 1.75 -3.04
CA GLY A 36 5.53 2.02 -3.58
C GLY A 36 4.50 0.96 -3.20
N VAL A 37 4.85 -0.33 -3.35
CA VAL A 37 3.98 -1.45 -2.96
C VAL A 37 3.71 -1.47 -1.45
N ILE A 38 4.73 -1.26 -0.62
CA ILE A 38 4.59 -1.19 0.85
C ILE A 38 3.64 -0.06 1.25
N ASN A 39 3.77 1.12 0.65
CA ASN A 39 2.88 2.25 0.93
C ASN A 39 1.43 1.95 0.52
N LEU A 40 1.22 1.31 -0.64
CA LEU A 40 -0.12 0.86 -1.04
C LEU A 40 -0.70 -0.15 -0.05
N HIS A 41 0.11 -1.06 0.49
CA HIS A 41 -0.34 -2.03 1.49
C HIS A 41 -0.68 -1.39 2.85
N ARG A 42 0.03 -0.31 3.23
CA ARG A 42 -0.32 0.48 4.40
C ARG A 42 -1.71 1.12 4.27
N VAL A 43 -2.08 1.57 3.07
CA VAL A 43 -3.43 2.10 2.80
C VAL A 43 -4.49 1.00 2.92
N GLU A 44 -4.17 -0.22 2.47
CA GLU A 44 -5.04 -1.39 2.63
C GLU A 44 -5.32 -1.70 4.11
N THR A 45 -4.31 -1.62 4.98
CA THR A 45 -4.52 -1.78 6.43
C THR A 45 -5.47 -0.73 7.01
N LEU A 46 -5.28 0.55 6.67
CA LEU A 46 -6.18 1.63 7.15
C LEU A 46 -7.64 1.41 6.74
N ARG A 47 -7.84 0.86 5.54
CA ARG A 47 -9.16 0.56 5.00
C ARG A 47 -9.80 -0.64 5.69
N GLN A 48 -9.02 -1.68 6.02
CA GLN A 48 -9.50 -2.80 6.82
C GLN A 48 -9.93 -2.33 8.22
N ASP A 49 -9.15 -1.47 8.86
CA ASP A 49 -9.53 -0.85 10.14
C ASP A 49 -10.86 -0.11 10.04
N LEU A 50 -11.08 0.64 8.95
CA LEU A 50 -12.34 1.36 8.70
C LEU A 50 -13.54 0.41 8.61
N ILE A 51 -13.42 -0.70 7.86
CA ILE A 51 -14.49 -1.70 7.71
C ILE A 51 -14.78 -2.39 9.05
N ILE A 52 -13.74 -2.75 9.80
CA ILE A 52 -13.88 -3.40 11.11
C ILE A 52 -14.62 -2.47 12.06
N ASN A 53 -14.19 -1.21 12.18
CA ASN A 53 -14.84 -0.24 13.05
C ASN A 53 -16.31 -0.04 12.68
N LEU A 54 -16.63 0.05 11.38
CA LEU A 54 -18.01 0.22 10.94
C LEU A 54 -18.88 -1.01 11.27
N ASN A 55 -18.37 -2.22 11.04
CA ASN A 55 -19.08 -3.44 11.42
C ASN A 55 -19.29 -3.52 12.94
N THR A 56 -18.31 -3.10 13.74
CA THR A 56 -18.43 -3.03 15.19
C THR A 56 -19.55 -2.09 15.60
N VAL A 57 -19.62 -0.86 15.06
CA VAL A 57 -20.72 0.06 15.41
C VAL A 57 -22.08 -0.53 15.00
N GLN A 58 -22.19 -1.11 13.81
CA GLN A 58 -23.45 -1.72 13.34
C GLN A 58 -23.89 -2.88 14.24
N ASN A 59 -22.97 -3.80 14.58
CA ASN A 59 -23.29 -4.91 15.47
C ASN A 59 -23.72 -4.42 16.87
N ASN A 60 -23.06 -3.38 17.37
CA ASN A 60 -23.41 -2.77 18.64
C ASN A 60 -24.80 -2.10 18.59
N LEU A 61 -25.13 -1.44 17.48
CA LEU A 61 -26.45 -0.83 17.27
C LEU A 61 -27.58 -1.86 17.26
N PHE A 62 -27.35 -3.07 16.74
CA PHE A 62 -28.36 -4.15 16.75
C PHE A 62 -28.47 -4.89 18.09
N THR A 63 -27.44 -4.80 18.95
CA THR A 63 -27.40 -5.51 20.23
C THR A 63 -27.65 -4.60 21.43
N VAL A 64 -27.64 -3.28 21.25
CA VAL A 64 -27.96 -2.30 22.29
C VAL A 64 -29.33 -2.57 22.91
N GLY A 65 -29.40 -2.56 24.25
CA GLY A 65 -30.63 -2.88 24.99
C GLY A 65 -30.92 -4.37 25.19
N THR A 66 -30.02 -5.27 24.74
CA THR A 66 -30.04 -6.70 25.10
C THR A 66 -29.08 -6.98 26.27
N GLU A 67 -29.22 -8.13 26.94
CA GLU A 67 -28.29 -8.55 28.03
C GLU A 67 -26.82 -8.66 27.57
N PHE A 68 -26.58 -8.81 26.26
CA PHE A 68 -25.25 -8.92 25.65
C PHE A 68 -24.84 -7.66 24.89
N GLY A 69 -25.65 -6.61 24.97
CA GLY A 69 -25.44 -5.35 24.28
C GLY A 69 -24.34 -4.52 24.93
N PRO A 70 -23.50 -3.83 24.14
CA PRO A 70 -22.56 -2.88 24.68
C PRO A 70 -23.28 -1.64 25.24
N GLU A 71 -22.64 -1.00 26.20
CA GLU A 71 -23.09 0.29 26.74
C GLU A 71 -23.07 1.38 25.64
N ILE A 72 -23.90 2.40 25.82
CA ILE A 72 -24.09 3.48 24.85
C ILE A 72 -22.79 4.26 24.61
N ASP A 73 -21.98 4.45 25.65
CA ASP A 73 -20.68 5.12 25.59
C ASP A 73 -19.68 4.35 24.69
N VAL A 74 -19.73 3.01 24.69
CA VAL A 74 -18.95 2.15 23.80
C VAL A 74 -19.36 2.38 22.34
N ILE A 75 -20.66 2.54 22.06
CA ILE A 75 -21.16 2.82 20.72
C ILE A 75 -20.63 4.19 20.22
N VAL A 76 -20.71 5.23 21.05
CA VAL A 76 -20.19 6.57 20.73
C VAL A 76 -18.67 6.53 20.47
N ASN A 77 -17.91 5.85 21.32
CA ASN A 77 -16.46 5.71 21.14
C ASN A 77 -16.07 5.00 19.84
N ASN A 78 -16.85 4.01 19.42
CA ASN A 78 -16.61 3.30 18.16
C ASN A 78 -16.86 4.21 16.95
N VAL A 79 -17.87 5.08 17.00
CA VAL A 79 -18.11 6.07 15.93
C VAL A 79 -17.02 7.13 15.87
N LEU A 80 -16.57 7.65 17.00
CA LEU A 80 -15.41 8.57 17.04
C LEU A 80 -14.12 7.91 16.50
N THR A 81 -14.01 6.59 16.62
CA THR A 81 -12.90 5.82 16.04
C THR A 81 -13.08 5.66 14.53
N LEU A 82 -14.31 5.43 14.06
CA LEU A 82 -14.66 5.40 12.63
C LEU A 82 -14.34 6.74 11.93
N ASP A 83 -14.72 7.88 12.52
CA ASP A 83 -14.40 9.23 12.02
C ASP A 83 -12.89 9.47 11.89
N ARG A 84 -12.13 9.10 12.93
CA ARG A 84 -10.66 9.20 12.90
C ARG A 84 -10.05 8.31 11.81
N SER A 85 -10.58 7.11 11.60
CA SER A 85 -10.13 6.23 10.52
C SER A 85 -10.42 6.83 9.14
N LEU A 86 -11.58 7.44 8.94
CA LEU A 86 -11.93 8.08 7.66
C LEU A 86 -11.02 9.27 7.36
N LYS A 87 -10.78 10.16 8.34
CA LYS A 87 -9.86 11.31 8.20
C LYS A 87 -8.44 10.90 7.81
N ARG A 88 -7.96 9.74 8.29
CA ARG A 88 -6.65 9.21 7.88
C ARG A 88 -6.62 8.80 6.40
N CYS A 89 -7.74 8.33 5.86
CA CYS A 89 -7.86 7.97 4.44
C CYS A 89 -7.95 9.21 3.53
N GLU A 90 -8.55 10.30 4.00
CA GLU A 90 -8.63 11.59 3.28
C GLU A 90 -7.26 12.27 3.12
N GLY A 91 -6.32 12.03 4.03
CA GLY A 91 -4.95 12.57 3.94
C GLY A 91 -4.11 11.97 2.80
N CYS A 92 -4.65 11.05 2.01
CA CYS A 92 -3.97 10.42 0.89
C CYS A 92 -4.25 11.16 -0.43
N HIS A 93 -3.26 11.20 -1.34
CA HIS A 93 -3.41 11.84 -2.64
C HIS A 93 -4.23 10.95 -3.57
N HIS A 94 -5.46 11.36 -3.84
CA HIS A 94 -6.42 10.61 -4.63
C HIS A 94 -6.75 11.33 -5.93
N SER A 95 -7.26 10.59 -6.93
CA SER A 95 -7.85 11.19 -8.12
C SER A 95 -9.09 12.02 -7.77
N GLU A 96 -9.48 12.97 -8.63
CA GLU A 96 -10.66 13.80 -8.40
C GLU A 96 -11.95 12.97 -8.21
N GLU A 97 -12.06 11.84 -8.91
CA GLU A 97 -13.16 10.88 -8.74
C GLU A 97 -13.18 10.29 -7.32
N MET A 98 -12.02 9.85 -6.82
CA MET A 98 -11.90 9.28 -5.48
C MET A 98 -12.15 10.32 -4.40
N VAL A 99 -11.72 11.56 -4.59
CA VAL A 99 -12.05 12.68 -3.68
C VAL A 99 -13.56 12.88 -3.57
N LYS A 100 -14.30 12.83 -4.69
CA LYS A 100 -15.77 12.91 -4.67
C LYS A 100 -16.40 11.75 -3.89
N ARG A 101 -15.89 10.52 -4.08
CA ARG A 101 -16.35 9.35 -3.31
C ARG A 101 -16.08 9.50 -1.81
N PHE A 102 -14.90 9.98 -1.41
CA PHE A 102 -14.60 10.27 -0.01
C PHE A 102 -15.52 11.34 0.57
N HIS A 103 -15.82 12.40 -0.17
CA HIS A 103 -16.78 13.41 0.25
C HIS A 103 -18.19 12.84 0.48
N ASN A 104 -18.62 11.90 -0.35
CA ASN A 104 -19.91 11.21 -0.17
C ASN A 104 -19.91 10.33 1.09
N ILE A 105 -18.83 9.59 1.32
CA ILE A 105 -18.64 8.76 2.53
C ILE A 105 -18.61 9.65 3.77
N ARG A 106 -17.93 10.81 3.72
CA ARG A 106 -17.92 11.80 4.80
C ARG A 106 -19.33 12.30 5.10
N SER A 107 -20.07 12.70 4.09
CA SER A 107 -21.45 13.18 4.26
C SER A 107 -22.36 12.11 4.84
N LEU A 108 -22.18 10.84 4.48
CA LEU A 108 -22.92 9.73 5.08
C LEU A 108 -22.51 9.47 6.52
N LEU A 109 -21.22 9.57 6.85
CA LEU A 109 -20.74 9.45 8.21
C LEU A 109 -21.31 10.54 9.11
N ASP A 110 -21.33 11.79 8.65
CA ASP A 110 -21.92 12.90 9.42
C ASP A 110 -23.43 12.65 9.67
N LYS A 111 -24.17 12.15 8.66
CA LYS A 111 -25.58 11.74 8.83
C LYS A 111 -25.76 10.57 9.80
N TYR A 112 -24.79 9.65 9.81
CA TYR A 112 -24.80 8.50 10.71
C TYR A 112 -24.58 8.94 12.15
N GLU A 113 -23.62 9.84 12.39
CA GLU A 113 -23.38 10.49 13.68
C GLU A 113 -24.63 11.21 14.19
N ASP A 114 -25.27 12.02 13.33
CA ASP A 114 -26.50 12.74 13.68
C ASP A 114 -27.64 11.79 14.06
N SER A 115 -27.85 10.74 13.25
CA SER A 115 -28.91 9.76 13.47
C SER A 115 -28.69 8.94 14.74
N LEU A 116 -27.43 8.58 15.01
CA LEU A 116 -27.06 7.88 16.23
C LEU A 116 -27.19 8.77 17.46
N SER A 117 -26.81 10.05 17.37
CA SER A 117 -27.02 11.03 18.45
C SER A 117 -28.51 11.17 18.77
N ALA A 118 -29.37 11.24 17.74
CA ALA A 118 -30.82 11.28 17.92
C ALA A 118 -31.37 10.00 18.58
N PHE A 119 -30.86 8.84 18.17
CA PHE A 119 -31.21 7.55 18.77
C PHE A 119 -30.80 7.45 20.24
N ILE A 120 -29.60 7.93 20.61
CA ILE A 120 -29.08 7.84 21.97
C ILE A 120 -29.77 8.83 22.92
N THR A 121 -30.19 10.00 22.41
CA THR A 121 -30.77 11.06 23.23
C THR A 121 -32.29 10.96 23.39
N ILE A 122 -32.96 10.05 22.67
CA ILE A 122 -34.40 9.84 22.82
C ILE A 122 -34.70 9.20 24.19
N THR A 123 -35.59 9.82 24.96
CA THR A 123 -35.90 9.39 26.33
C THR A 123 -37.25 8.67 26.45
N ALA A 124 -38.08 8.65 25.40
CA ALA A 124 -39.44 8.10 25.46
C ALA A 124 -39.98 7.59 24.11
N GLY A 125 -40.76 6.50 24.18
CA GLY A 125 -41.52 5.94 23.06
C GLY A 125 -40.80 4.76 22.37
N PRO A 126 -41.18 3.49 22.65
CA PRO A 126 -40.49 2.33 22.10
C PRO A 126 -40.54 2.26 20.57
N GLU A 127 -41.65 2.71 19.97
CA GLU A 127 -41.81 2.81 18.52
C GLU A 127 -40.84 3.83 17.89
N ARG A 128 -40.62 4.96 18.57
CA ARG A 128 -39.75 6.04 18.11
C ARG A 128 -38.27 5.69 18.27
N VAL A 129 -37.91 4.99 19.34
CA VAL A 129 -36.58 4.39 19.55
C VAL A 129 -36.25 3.43 18.41
N LYS A 130 -37.18 2.51 18.09
CA LYS A 130 -36.99 1.51 17.04
C LYS A 130 -36.83 2.16 15.65
N LEU A 131 -37.65 3.16 15.33
CA LEU A 131 -37.55 3.88 14.07
C LEU A 131 -36.19 4.58 13.91
N LEU A 132 -35.70 5.25 14.96
CA LEU A 132 -34.39 5.91 14.92
C LEU A 132 -33.24 4.90 14.81
N GLN A 133 -33.36 3.74 15.45
CA GLN A 133 -32.41 2.64 15.33
C GLN A 133 -32.36 2.11 13.88
N GLU A 134 -33.51 1.88 13.25
CA GLU A 134 -33.61 1.42 11.85
C GLU A 134 -33.00 2.44 10.87
N VAL A 135 -33.28 3.73 11.06
CA VAL A 135 -32.70 4.81 10.24
C VAL A 135 -31.17 4.84 10.38
N ALA A 136 -30.65 4.79 11.61
CA ALA A 136 -29.20 4.75 11.84
C ALA A 136 -28.59 3.50 11.18
N ALA A 137 -29.22 2.33 11.33
CA ALA A 137 -28.75 1.08 10.75
C ALA A 137 -28.72 1.13 9.21
N GLU A 138 -29.74 1.71 8.57
CA GLU A 138 -29.82 1.89 7.11
C GLU A 138 -28.69 2.79 6.57
N ILE A 139 -28.44 3.93 7.24
CA ILE A 139 -27.33 4.83 6.87
C ILE A 139 -25.99 4.11 7.04
N GLY A 140 -25.80 3.39 8.14
CA GLY A 140 -24.59 2.59 8.37
C GLY A 140 -24.38 1.50 7.32
N GLN A 141 -25.46 0.88 6.83
CA GLN A 141 -25.40 -0.11 5.76
C GLN A 141 -25.02 0.52 4.41
N SER A 142 -25.56 1.69 4.10
CA SER A 142 -25.17 2.46 2.90
C SER A 142 -23.70 2.86 2.94
N LEU A 143 -23.22 3.30 4.11
CA LEU A 143 -21.81 3.62 4.35
C LEU A 143 -20.91 2.40 4.13
N LEU A 144 -21.33 1.24 4.63
CA LEU A 144 -20.60 -0.02 4.49
C LEU A 144 -20.48 -0.46 3.02
N GLU A 145 -21.56 -0.31 2.26
CA GLU A 145 -21.59 -0.65 0.84
C GLU A 145 -20.62 0.23 0.03
N GLN A 146 -20.61 1.54 0.25
CA GLN A 146 -19.69 2.45 -0.44
C GLN A 146 -18.22 2.17 -0.11
N ILE A 147 -17.92 1.88 1.17
CA ILE A 147 -16.57 1.52 1.59
C ILE A 147 -16.13 0.18 0.98
N ARG A 148 -17.03 -0.80 0.86
CA ARG A 148 -16.77 -2.10 0.21
C ARG A 148 -16.53 -1.98 -1.28
N GLU A 149 -17.24 -1.11 -1.99
CA GLU A 149 -17.00 -0.88 -3.41
C GLU A 149 -15.59 -0.30 -3.65
N MET A 150 -15.22 0.75 -2.91
CA MET A 150 -13.87 1.33 -2.97
C MET A 150 -12.80 0.31 -2.61
N THR A 151 -13.13 -0.58 -1.69
CA THR A 151 -12.28 -1.69 -1.27
C THR A 151 -11.95 -2.65 -2.42
N LEU A 152 -12.94 -3.08 -3.18
CA LEU A 152 -12.71 -3.98 -4.30
C LEU A 152 -11.79 -3.35 -5.36
N ILE A 153 -12.01 -2.06 -5.66
CA ILE A 153 -11.20 -1.31 -6.63
C ILE A 153 -9.74 -1.18 -6.14
N ALA A 154 -9.56 -0.79 -4.89
CA ALA A 154 -8.23 -0.62 -4.30
C ALA A 154 -7.45 -1.95 -4.23
N HIS A 155 -8.12 -3.04 -3.84
CA HIS A 155 -7.51 -4.36 -3.76
C HIS A 155 -6.98 -4.83 -5.12
N LYS A 156 -7.80 -4.72 -6.17
CA LYS A 156 -7.39 -5.05 -7.54
C LYS A 156 -6.20 -4.22 -7.99
N LYS A 157 -6.18 -2.92 -7.65
CA LYS A 157 -5.07 -2.03 -7.99
C LYS A 157 -3.78 -2.39 -7.25
N LEU A 158 -3.87 -2.77 -5.98
CA LEU A 158 -2.74 -3.24 -5.18
C LEU A 158 -2.15 -4.52 -5.78
N GLU A 159 -3.01 -5.49 -6.14
CA GLU A 159 -2.61 -6.75 -6.76
C GLU A 159 -1.86 -6.51 -8.07
N GLU A 160 -2.43 -5.70 -8.99
CA GLU A 160 -1.80 -5.31 -10.25
C GLU A 160 -0.42 -4.67 -10.04
N ARG A 161 -0.30 -3.76 -9.08
CA ARG A 161 0.97 -3.07 -8.77
C ARG A 161 2.00 -4.01 -8.16
N THR A 162 1.57 -4.92 -7.30
CA THR A 162 2.43 -5.92 -6.67
C THR A 162 2.98 -6.89 -7.71
N GLU A 163 2.11 -7.40 -8.59
CA GLU A 163 2.52 -8.29 -9.68
C GLU A 163 3.50 -7.59 -10.63
N GLN A 164 3.22 -6.33 -10.99
CA GLN A 164 4.10 -5.53 -11.85
C GLN A 164 5.47 -5.29 -11.19
N ALA A 165 5.51 -4.98 -9.90
CA ALA A 165 6.75 -4.79 -9.16
C ALA A 165 7.57 -6.08 -9.11
N ILE A 166 6.94 -7.23 -8.79
CA ILE A 166 7.60 -8.54 -8.76
C ILE A 166 8.17 -8.91 -10.15
N LYS A 167 7.40 -8.71 -11.23
CA LYS A 167 7.88 -8.92 -12.60
C LYS A 167 9.11 -8.06 -12.91
N THR A 168 9.05 -6.77 -12.55
CA THR A 168 10.16 -5.83 -12.77
C THR A 168 11.42 -6.26 -12.00
N VAL A 169 11.27 -6.64 -10.73
CA VAL A 169 12.38 -7.16 -9.90
C VAL A 169 13.01 -8.40 -10.53
N ASN A 170 12.21 -9.35 -11.01
CA ASN A 170 12.72 -10.55 -11.65
C ASN A 170 13.52 -10.26 -12.92
N ILE A 171 13.01 -9.34 -13.77
CA ILE A 171 13.72 -8.92 -14.99
C ILE A 171 15.04 -8.24 -14.63
N LEU A 172 15.04 -7.32 -13.67
CA LEU A 172 16.25 -6.61 -13.24
C LEU A 172 17.28 -7.54 -12.58
N LYS A 173 16.82 -8.56 -11.85
CA LYS A 173 17.69 -9.60 -11.28
C LYS A 173 18.40 -10.39 -12.38
N ILE A 174 17.67 -10.84 -13.40
CA ILE A 174 18.25 -11.57 -14.54
C ILE A 174 19.26 -10.68 -15.26
N PHE A 175 18.90 -9.42 -15.54
CA PHE A 175 19.79 -8.45 -16.16
C PHE A 175 21.08 -8.25 -15.35
N LEU A 176 20.97 -8.06 -14.03
CA LEU A 176 22.13 -7.87 -13.16
C LEU A 176 23.05 -9.10 -13.14
N VAL A 177 22.47 -10.30 -13.04
CA VAL A 177 23.23 -11.56 -13.11
C VAL A 177 23.95 -11.68 -14.46
N SER A 178 23.30 -11.34 -15.57
CA SER A 178 23.91 -11.33 -16.90
C SER A 178 25.05 -10.32 -17.01
N VAL A 179 24.91 -9.11 -16.46
CA VAL A 179 25.96 -8.08 -16.44
C VAL A 179 27.15 -8.53 -15.59
N LEU A 180 26.91 -9.09 -14.40
CA LEU A 180 27.97 -9.59 -13.53
C LEU A 180 28.73 -10.76 -14.19
N PHE A 181 28.01 -11.74 -14.74
CA PHE A 181 28.62 -12.86 -15.43
C PHE A 181 29.42 -12.39 -16.67
N GLY A 182 28.87 -11.47 -17.46
CA GLY A 182 29.56 -10.87 -18.59
C GLY A 182 30.84 -10.14 -18.16
N SER A 183 30.79 -9.36 -17.08
CA SER A 183 31.97 -8.67 -16.54
C SER A 183 33.06 -9.66 -16.07
N MET A 184 32.66 -10.80 -15.51
CA MET A 184 33.57 -11.87 -15.11
C MET A 184 34.24 -12.52 -16.32
N CYS A 185 33.48 -12.84 -17.38
CA CYS A 185 34.04 -13.39 -18.63
C CYS A 185 35.02 -12.42 -19.28
N VAL A 186 34.68 -11.12 -19.36
CA VAL A 186 35.57 -10.10 -19.90
C VAL A 186 36.84 -9.98 -19.05
N GLY A 187 36.72 -9.95 -17.72
CA GLY A 187 37.85 -9.94 -16.81
C GLY A 187 38.77 -11.15 -17.01
N PHE A 188 38.20 -12.34 -17.19
CA PHE A 188 38.96 -13.57 -17.45
C PHE A 188 39.73 -13.51 -18.77
N VAL A 189 39.08 -13.04 -19.85
CA VAL A 189 39.75 -12.86 -21.15
C VAL A 189 40.90 -11.85 -21.07
N ILE A 190 40.69 -10.73 -20.37
CA ILE A 190 41.74 -9.73 -20.14
C ILE A 190 42.90 -10.36 -19.36
N ALA A 191 42.62 -11.13 -18.31
CA ALA A 191 43.62 -11.80 -17.50
C ALA A 191 44.47 -12.79 -18.32
N LEU A 192 43.84 -13.65 -19.14
CA LEU A 192 44.56 -14.56 -20.04
C LEU A 192 45.47 -13.81 -21.01
N ARG A 193 44.95 -12.76 -21.67
CA ARG A 193 45.74 -11.93 -22.59
C ARG A 193 46.90 -11.23 -21.90
N LEU A 194 46.72 -10.78 -20.66
CA LEU A 194 47.78 -10.16 -19.87
C LEU A 194 48.86 -11.17 -19.51
N THR A 195 48.48 -12.37 -19.08
CA THR A 195 49.39 -13.46 -18.72
C THR A 195 50.20 -13.91 -19.93
N ASP A 196 49.56 -14.14 -21.08
CA ASP A 196 50.25 -14.47 -22.33
C ASP A 196 51.27 -13.38 -22.71
N MET A 197 50.90 -12.11 -22.58
CA MET A 197 51.79 -10.98 -22.88
C MET A 197 52.97 -10.82 -21.91
N ILE A 198 52.85 -11.29 -20.66
CA ILE A 198 53.92 -11.22 -19.66
C ILE A 198 54.84 -12.43 -19.76
N VAL A 199 54.27 -13.61 -20.07
CA VAL A 199 54.99 -14.89 -20.09
C VAL A 199 55.59 -15.19 -21.47
N SER A 200 55.02 -14.72 -22.59
CA SER A 200 55.62 -14.93 -23.92
C SER A 200 56.80 -13.96 -24.15
N PRO A 201 58.05 -14.44 -24.19
CA PRO A 201 59.21 -13.59 -24.38
C PRO A 201 59.54 -13.56 -25.88
N LEU A 202 58.81 -12.75 -26.67
CA LEU A 202 58.89 -12.69 -28.14
C LEU A 202 58.71 -14.05 -28.86
#